data_AF-W4H9F6-F1
#
_entry.id   AF-W4H9F6-F1
#
_cell.length_a   1.000
_cell.length_b   1.000
_cell.length_c   1.000
_cell.angle_alpha   90.00
_cell.angle_beta   90.00
_cell.angle_gamma   90.00
#
_symmetry.space_group_name_H-M   'P 1'
#
loop_
_entity.id
_entity.type
_entity.pdbx_description
1 polymer ?
#
loop_
_entity_poly.entity_id
_entity_poly.type
_entity_poly.pdbx_seq_one_letter_code
_entity_poly.pdbx_strand_id
1 'polypeptide(L)'
;MTRSPRSPLLKFHKPVGNTTASGIYVSPYLSCKDCNALNFINAVPLGMGYNLVSTGKPPVVPGKHTFDIQTTFASLEREVLPTCVGCGRTLHLAVGALDFSPVLADQATAFQKSGVARHNAAIQLQCAGRGLLARKEALRRRLEKARRDELERLAAIAIQRRMRGVISRQTTRIQSGVRIIHWTHPLITSMLLDEDKHDLATKTALFWFHDDDLELICSDYRQYLDRCGPLMTLQRFETNVVCFVHRINDMERRMAIRIQASWRGLQARRAVKMLKRAMGAIEERRFNAAVLLQRTVRRYAGGKLTRRHSFQRRKEKIRQRAKADCLKQRRANGLQRDVDQVKALYQSYRRKTDRVATWVVPTNVPRNPVEVQSDTQVLAAFAKSFGSFVSCAAQKHKAGHTEALRQIHKFNDKSRCSPPKKLQPMMVIDTHKTTFS
;
A
#
# COMPACT_ATOMS: atom_id res chain seq x y z
N MET A 1 -77.40 84.96 40.27
CA MET A 1 -78.85 85.19 40.10
C MET A 1 -79.51 85.22 41.47
N THR A 2 -80.20 86.32 41.71
CA THR A 2 -80.99 86.67 42.88
C THR A 2 -82.09 85.65 43.16
N ARG A 3 -82.34 85.34 44.44
CA ARG A 3 -83.63 84.78 44.86
C ARG A 3 -84.33 85.80 45.75
N SER A 4 -85.39 86.38 45.20
CA SER A 4 -86.42 87.07 45.97
C SER A 4 -87.24 86.05 46.78
N PRO A 5 -87.95 86.48 47.83
CA PRO A 5 -88.71 85.59 48.69
C PRO A 5 -90.04 85.27 48.03
N ARG A 6 -90.29 83.98 47.77
CA ARG A 6 -91.63 83.45 47.58
C ARG A 6 -91.86 82.37 48.63
N SER A 7 -92.93 82.58 49.38
CA SER A 7 -93.47 81.74 50.46
C SER A 7 -93.51 80.25 50.09
N PRO A 8 -93.26 79.35 51.05
CA PRO A 8 -93.35 77.92 50.82
C PRO A 8 -94.82 77.49 50.77
N LEU A 9 -95.33 77.19 49.57
CA LEU A 9 -96.49 76.33 49.43
C LEU A 9 -96.07 74.91 49.82
N LEU A 10 -96.41 74.51 51.04
CA LEU A 10 -96.33 73.13 51.52
C LEU A 10 -97.13 72.21 50.58
N LYS A 11 -96.46 71.56 49.63
CA LYS A 11 -97.01 70.42 48.92
C LYS A 11 -96.81 69.17 49.76
N PHE A 12 -97.85 68.75 50.47
CA PHE A 12 -97.88 67.44 51.10
C PHE A 12 -97.89 66.36 50.01
N HIS A 13 -96.79 65.62 49.86
CA HIS A 13 -96.81 64.36 49.12
C HIS A 13 -97.60 63.34 49.96
N LYS A 14 -98.68 62.80 49.39
CA LYS A 14 -99.43 61.70 50.02
C LYS A 14 -98.48 60.51 50.25
N PRO A 15 -98.40 59.94 51.46
CA PRO A 15 -97.74 58.66 51.66
C PRO A 15 -98.51 57.57 50.90
N VAL A 16 -97.81 56.81 50.06
CA VAL A 16 -98.39 55.63 49.39
C VAL A 16 -98.21 54.44 50.33
N GLY A 17 -99.26 54.14 51.10
CA GLY A 17 -99.35 52.96 51.97
C GLY A 17 -99.97 53.28 53.34
N ASN A 18 -101.04 52.55 53.69
CA ASN A 18 -101.75 52.49 54.99
C ASN A 18 -101.63 53.69 55.93
N THR A 19 -101.81 54.90 55.40
CA THR A 19 -102.11 56.12 56.14
C THR A 19 -103.48 56.59 55.68
N THR A 20 -104.40 56.78 56.61
CA THR A 20 -105.68 57.44 56.30
C THR A 20 -105.41 58.85 55.77
N ALA A 21 -106.39 59.46 55.09
CA ALA A 21 -106.29 60.83 54.56
C ALA A 21 -105.92 61.89 55.62
N SER A 22 -105.92 61.51 56.90
CA SER A 22 -105.53 62.28 58.08
C SER A 22 -104.07 62.16 58.53
N GLY A 23 -103.21 61.38 57.84
CA GLY A 23 -101.79 61.24 58.23
C GLY A 23 -101.55 60.46 59.53
N ILE A 24 -102.58 59.75 60.04
CA ILE A 24 -102.48 58.91 61.23
C ILE A 24 -101.99 57.51 60.79
N TYR A 25 -100.92 57.01 61.39
CA TYR A 25 -100.44 55.64 61.17
C TYR A 25 -101.53 54.64 61.58
N VAL A 26 -101.89 53.71 60.70
CA VAL A 26 -102.93 52.69 60.96
C VAL A 26 -102.55 51.74 62.11
N SER A 27 -101.26 51.63 62.43
CA SER A 27 -100.72 50.86 63.57
C SER A 27 -99.53 51.61 64.18
N PRO A 28 -99.39 51.67 65.53
CA PRO A 28 -98.27 52.32 66.21
C PRO A 28 -96.96 51.51 66.15
N TYR A 29 -96.99 50.33 65.52
CA TYR A 29 -95.83 49.45 65.37
C TYR A 29 -95.21 49.53 63.98
N LEU A 30 -93.87 49.48 63.91
CA LEU A 30 -93.09 49.24 62.71
C LEU A 30 -92.31 47.93 62.88
N SER A 31 -92.29 47.10 61.83
CA SER A 31 -91.49 45.88 61.83
C SER A 31 -90.35 46.02 60.83
N CYS A 32 -89.13 45.67 61.22
CA CYS A 32 -88.00 45.75 60.30
C CYS A 32 -87.90 44.50 59.42
N LYS A 33 -87.75 44.68 58.11
CA LYS A 33 -87.61 43.58 57.15
C LYS A 33 -86.28 42.81 57.27
N ASP A 34 -85.26 43.40 57.92
CA ASP A 34 -83.94 42.78 58.06
C ASP A 34 -83.78 42.02 59.40
N CYS A 35 -84.28 42.60 60.49
CA CYS A 35 -84.15 42.08 61.88
C CYS A 35 -85.42 41.39 62.39
N ASN A 36 -86.56 41.59 61.72
CA ASN A 36 -87.91 41.31 62.23
C ASN A 36 -88.23 41.93 63.61
N ALA A 37 -87.43 42.89 64.07
CA ALA A 37 -87.67 43.54 65.35
C ALA A 37 -88.84 44.52 65.23
N LEU A 38 -89.67 44.52 66.27
CA LEU A 38 -90.80 45.41 66.41
C LEU A 38 -90.36 46.71 67.09
N ASN A 39 -90.50 47.82 66.37
CA ASN A 39 -90.31 49.17 66.89
C ASN A 39 -91.68 49.78 67.20
N PHE A 40 -91.78 50.51 68.31
CA PHE A 40 -92.97 51.30 68.65
C PHE A 40 -92.74 52.78 68.32
N ILE A 41 -93.74 53.42 67.70
CA ILE A 41 -93.77 54.88 67.53
C ILE A 41 -94.82 55.46 68.46
N ASN A 42 -94.43 56.43 69.27
CA ASN A 42 -95.35 57.21 70.07
C ASN A 42 -96.17 58.16 69.15
N ALA A 43 -97.41 57.78 68.83
CA ALA A 43 -98.30 58.55 67.94
C ALA A 43 -99.13 59.64 68.66
N VAL A 44 -98.97 59.81 69.97
CA VAL A 44 -99.68 60.84 70.75
C VAL A 44 -99.43 62.27 70.23
N PRO A 45 -98.21 62.66 69.83
CA PRO A 45 -97.95 64.00 69.28
C PRO A 45 -98.65 64.25 67.92
N LEU A 46 -98.82 63.20 67.12
CA LEU A 46 -99.45 63.26 65.78
C LEU A 46 -100.97 63.49 65.85
N GLY A 47 -101.65 62.88 66.82
CA GLY A 47 -103.09 63.10 67.05
C GLY A 47 -103.41 64.54 67.49
N MET A 48 -102.49 65.19 68.21
CA MET A 48 -102.63 66.58 68.65
C MET A 48 -102.50 67.57 67.48
N GLY A 49 -101.59 67.31 66.53
CA GLY A 49 -101.42 68.16 65.34
C GLY A 49 -102.61 68.12 64.37
N TYR A 50 -103.26 66.97 64.20
CA TYR A 50 -104.40 66.82 63.29
C TYR A 50 -105.62 67.65 63.73
N ASN A 51 -105.91 67.68 65.04
CA ASN A 51 -107.06 68.42 65.57
C ASN A 51 -106.95 69.94 65.34
N LEU A 52 -105.75 70.53 65.38
CA LEU A 52 -105.56 71.94 65.05
C LEU A 52 -105.78 72.24 63.57
N VAL A 53 -105.31 71.38 62.68
CA VAL A 53 -105.38 71.60 61.23
C VAL A 53 -106.81 71.37 60.70
N SER A 54 -107.55 70.41 61.25
CA SER A 54 -108.89 70.09 60.75
C SER A 54 -110.00 71.00 61.30
N THR A 55 -109.83 71.59 62.49
CA THR A 55 -110.87 72.41 63.14
C THR A 55 -110.50 73.88 63.33
N GLY A 56 -109.26 74.27 63.00
CA GLY A 56 -108.79 75.67 63.04
C GLY A 56 -108.78 76.29 64.43
N LYS A 57 -109.00 75.51 65.49
CA LYS A 57 -108.98 75.97 66.89
C LYS A 57 -107.89 75.21 67.65
N PRO A 58 -107.04 75.91 68.42
CA PRO A 58 -106.19 75.23 69.38
C PRO A 58 -107.08 74.47 70.37
N PRO A 59 -106.79 73.18 70.67
CA PRO A 59 -107.56 72.41 71.64
C PRO A 59 -107.50 73.14 72.99
N VAL A 60 -108.66 73.49 73.53
CA VAL A 60 -108.78 74.10 74.86
C VAL A 60 -108.46 73.02 75.88
N VAL A 61 -107.18 72.93 76.26
CA VAL A 61 -106.76 72.20 77.45
C VAL A 61 -106.93 73.17 78.63
N PRO A 62 -107.76 72.86 79.65
CA PRO A 62 -107.91 73.74 80.80
C PRO A 62 -106.56 73.81 81.54
N GLY A 63 -105.95 75.00 81.62
CA GLY A 63 -104.87 75.26 82.57
C GLY A 63 -103.43 75.36 82.05
N LYS A 64 -103.17 75.50 80.75
CA LYS A 64 -101.82 75.86 80.25
C LYS A 64 -101.86 77.02 79.26
N HIS A 65 -101.01 78.02 79.49
CA HIS A 65 -100.92 79.24 78.68
C HIS A 65 -100.50 78.90 77.24
N THR A 66 -101.09 79.62 76.29
CA THR A 66 -100.90 79.49 74.82
C THR A 66 -99.45 79.52 74.34
N PHE A 67 -98.51 79.96 75.18
CA PHE A 67 -97.08 80.01 74.90
C PHE A 67 -96.40 78.63 74.92
N ASP A 68 -96.84 77.72 75.81
CA ASP A 68 -96.31 76.34 75.90
C ASP A 68 -96.72 75.48 74.69
N ILE A 69 -97.83 75.85 74.06
CA ILE A 69 -98.38 75.17 72.89
C ILE A 69 -97.51 75.46 71.66
N GLN A 70 -97.07 76.70 71.46
CA GLN A 70 -96.21 77.07 70.33
C GLN A 70 -94.79 76.47 70.43
N THR A 71 -94.22 76.36 71.63
CA THR A 71 -92.91 75.70 71.84
C THR A 71 -92.96 74.18 71.68
N THR A 72 -94.08 73.53 72.04
CA THR A 72 -94.31 72.11 71.70
C THR A 72 -94.62 71.88 70.22
N PHE A 73 -95.08 72.89 69.48
CA PHE A 73 -95.21 72.81 68.01
C PHE A 73 -93.87 72.92 67.28
N ALA A 74 -92.93 73.72 67.77
CA ALA A 74 -91.58 73.80 67.19
C ALA A 74 -90.78 72.50 67.32
N SER A 75 -91.10 71.63 68.31
CA SER A 75 -90.47 70.31 68.45
C SER A 75 -91.04 69.23 67.53
N LEU A 76 -92.15 69.51 66.81
CA LEU A 76 -92.75 68.59 65.83
C LEU A 76 -92.11 68.68 64.43
N GLU A 77 -91.20 69.62 64.17
CA GLU A 77 -90.67 69.88 62.81
C GLU A 77 -89.68 68.85 62.27
N ARG A 78 -89.27 67.82 63.02
CA ARG A 78 -88.46 66.70 62.49
C ARG A 78 -88.81 65.37 63.13
N GLU A 79 -89.86 64.73 62.63
CA GLU A 79 -90.10 63.32 62.93
C GLU A 79 -89.06 62.45 62.21
N VAL A 80 -87.98 62.12 62.91
CA VAL A 80 -87.02 61.09 62.47
C VAL A 80 -87.58 59.74 62.89
N LEU A 81 -87.84 58.84 61.93
CA LEU A 81 -88.23 57.46 62.24
C LEU A 81 -87.21 56.82 63.21
N PRO A 82 -87.67 56.10 64.25
CA PRO A 82 -86.76 55.42 65.15
C PRO A 82 -85.96 54.33 64.42
N THR A 83 -84.69 54.15 64.77
CA THR A 83 -83.83 53.06 64.25
C THR A 83 -84.39 51.69 64.65
N CYS A 84 -84.21 50.62 63.84
CA CYS A 84 -84.56 49.24 64.27
C CYS A 84 -83.85 48.94 65.60
N VAL A 85 -84.59 48.50 66.62
CA VAL A 85 -83.98 48.09 67.91
C VAL A 85 -83.03 46.89 67.73
N GLY A 86 -83.24 46.10 66.67
CA GLY A 86 -82.39 44.96 66.29
C GLY A 86 -81.15 45.34 65.46
N CYS A 87 -81.32 45.87 64.25
CA CYS A 87 -80.20 46.10 63.32
C CYS A 87 -79.65 47.54 63.32
N GLY A 88 -80.27 48.47 64.04
CA GLY A 88 -79.84 49.87 64.13
C GLY A 88 -80.04 50.70 62.85
N ARG A 89 -80.65 50.15 61.79
CA ARG A 89 -80.88 50.84 60.51
C ARG A 89 -82.32 51.35 60.40
N THR A 90 -82.54 52.40 59.61
CA THR A 90 -83.86 52.98 59.29
C THR A 90 -84.38 52.62 57.89
N LEU A 91 -83.56 51.98 57.05
CA LEU A 91 -83.81 51.79 55.61
C LEU A 91 -84.94 50.81 55.28
N HIS A 92 -85.17 49.81 56.13
CA HIS A 92 -86.06 48.68 55.83
C HIS A 92 -87.12 48.48 56.93
N LEU A 93 -87.73 49.57 57.40
CA LEU A 93 -88.88 49.54 58.31
C LEU A 93 -90.18 49.50 57.51
N ALA A 94 -91.10 48.60 57.87
CA ALA A 94 -92.43 48.51 57.32
C ALA A 94 -93.46 48.87 58.39
N VAL A 95 -94.52 49.60 57.99
CA VAL A 95 -95.60 49.99 58.90
C VAL A 95 -96.49 48.78 59.22
N GLY A 96 -96.74 48.53 60.51
CA GLY A 96 -97.51 47.40 61.02
C GLY A 96 -96.68 46.42 61.86
N ALA A 97 -97.36 45.65 62.71
CA ALA A 97 -96.81 44.44 63.33
C ALA A 97 -96.88 43.30 62.30
N LEU A 98 -95.83 43.17 61.51
CA LEU A 98 -95.73 42.21 60.41
C LEU A 98 -94.65 41.20 60.76
N ASP A 99 -94.92 39.92 60.49
CA ASP A 99 -93.94 38.87 60.66
C ASP A 99 -93.13 38.66 59.37
N PHE A 100 -91.87 39.09 59.37
CA PHE A 100 -90.91 38.87 58.29
C PHE A 100 -90.04 37.64 58.52
N SER A 101 -90.24 36.88 59.61
CA SER A 101 -89.55 35.61 59.88
C SER A 101 -89.55 34.65 58.68
N PRO A 102 -90.68 34.39 57.98
CA PRO A 102 -90.67 33.46 56.86
C PRO A 102 -89.81 33.98 55.69
N VAL A 103 -89.89 35.28 55.39
CA VAL A 103 -89.12 35.90 54.29
C VAL A 103 -87.61 35.89 54.60
N LEU A 104 -87.23 36.16 55.85
CA LEU A 104 -85.83 36.09 56.29
C LEU A 104 -85.29 34.66 56.30
N ALA A 105 -86.11 33.68 56.71
CA ALA A 105 -85.76 32.27 56.63
C ALA A 105 -85.56 31.82 55.17
N ASP A 106 -86.44 32.24 54.27
CA ASP A 106 -86.32 31.98 52.82
C ASP A 106 -85.06 32.63 52.23
N GLN A 107 -84.74 33.86 52.61
CA GLN A 107 -83.52 34.53 52.19
C GLN A 107 -82.25 33.85 52.74
N ALA A 108 -82.26 33.41 54.00
CA ALA A 108 -81.15 32.70 54.61
C ALA A 108 -80.92 31.33 53.94
N THR A 109 -81.99 30.58 53.67
CA THR A 109 -81.89 29.29 52.95
C THR A 109 -81.47 29.48 51.49
N ALA A 110 -81.96 30.52 50.80
CA ALA A 110 -81.52 30.87 49.45
C ALA A 110 -80.04 31.27 49.43
N PHE A 111 -79.57 32.03 50.42
CA PHE A 111 -78.16 32.39 50.56
C PHE A 111 -77.29 31.15 50.76
N GLN A 112 -77.67 30.24 51.67
CA GLN A 112 -76.98 28.97 51.88
C GLN A 112 -76.94 28.10 50.61
N LYS A 113 -78.09 27.93 49.93
CA LYS A 113 -78.16 27.19 48.66
C LYS A 113 -77.25 27.81 47.59
N SER A 114 -77.22 29.14 47.49
CA SER A 114 -76.32 29.85 46.57
C SER A 114 -74.84 29.66 46.92
N GLY A 115 -74.50 29.63 48.23
CA GLY A 115 -73.15 29.36 48.71
C GLY A 115 -72.67 27.96 48.33
N VAL A 116 -73.51 26.95 48.56
CA VAL A 116 -73.24 25.56 48.16
C VAL A 116 -73.09 25.43 46.65
N ALA A 117 -73.98 26.06 45.88
CA ALA A 117 -73.89 26.04 44.41
C ALA A 117 -72.60 26.68 43.89
N ARG A 118 -72.19 27.84 44.44
CA ARG A 118 -70.92 28.49 44.08
C ARG A 118 -69.72 27.63 44.46
N HIS A 119 -69.74 27.00 45.63
CA HIS A 119 -68.67 26.11 46.07
C HIS A 119 -68.52 24.91 45.12
N ASN A 120 -69.63 24.25 44.76
CA ASN A 120 -69.62 23.13 43.81
C ASN A 120 -69.14 23.56 42.42
N ALA A 121 -69.58 24.74 41.94
CA ALA A 121 -69.10 25.29 40.67
C ALA A 121 -67.59 25.60 40.71
N ALA A 122 -67.08 26.14 41.82
CA ALA A 122 -65.65 26.38 42.00
C ALA A 122 -64.85 25.06 41.97
N ILE A 123 -65.33 23.99 42.61
CA ILE A 123 -64.71 22.66 42.54
C ILE A 123 -64.66 22.17 41.09
N GLN A 124 -65.76 22.26 40.34
CA GLN A 124 -65.80 21.82 38.94
C GLN A 124 -64.80 22.61 38.06
N LEU A 125 -64.73 23.93 38.24
CA LEU A 125 -63.76 24.78 37.54
C LEU A 125 -62.31 24.40 37.90
N GLN A 126 -62.03 24.14 39.18
CA GLN A 126 -60.70 23.71 39.62
C GLN A 126 -60.33 22.33 39.05
N CYS A 127 -61.25 21.37 39.05
CA CYS A 127 -61.06 20.05 38.46
C CYS A 127 -60.78 20.14 36.94
N ALA A 128 -61.57 20.94 36.22
CA ALA A 128 -61.38 21.17 34.79
C ALA A 128 -60.02 21.83 34.49
N GLY A 129 -59.65 22.86 35.28
CA GLY A 129 -58.37 23.55 35.16
C GLY A 129 -57.18 22.63 35.43
N ARG A 130 -57.21 21.84 36.52
CA ARG A 130 -56.18 20.84 36.84
C ARG A 130 -56.07 19.77 35.75
N GLY A 131 -57.20 19.27 35.24
CA GLY A 131 -57.23 18.29 34.16
C GLY A 131 -56.61 18.81 32.86
N LEU A 132 -56.86 20.08 32.52
CA LEU A 132 -56.26 20.71 31.34
C LEU A 132 -54.74 20.89 31.50
N LEU A 133 -54.29 21.35 32.67
CA LEU A 133 -52.86 21.49 32.98
C LEU A 133 -52.15 20.13 32.96
N ALA A 134 -52.74 19.10 33.57
CA ALA A 134 -52.20 17.75 33.57
C ALA A 134 -52.05 17.18 32.15
N ARG A 135 -53.05 17.41 31.27
CA ARG A 135 -52.96 17.00 29.85
C ARG A 135 -51.84 17.75 29.12
N LYS A 136 -51.70 19.06 29.34
CA LYS A 136 -50.64 19.88 28.75
C LYS A 136 -49.24 19.41 29.19
N GLU A 137 -49.09 19.09 30.47
CA GLU A 137 -47.84 18.57 31.00
C GLU A 137 -47.54 17.14 30.51
N ALA A 138 -48.54 16.27 30.46
CA ALA A 138 -48.40 14.92 29.89
C ALA A 138 -47.97 14.96 28.42
N LEU A 139 -48.56 15.86 27.62
CA LEU A 139 -48.14 16.08 26.23
C LEU A 139 -46.68 16.55 26.17
N ARG A 140 -46.28 17.51 27.00
CA ARG A 140 -44.89 17.99 27.08
C ARG A 140 -43.92 16.84 27.38
N ARG A 141 -44.21 16.04 28.40
CA ARG A 141 -43.38 14.87 28.78
C ARG A 141 -43.30 13.83 27.67
N ARG A 142 -44.39 13.56 26.96
CA ARG A 142 -44.41 12.66 25.79
C ARG A 142 -43.54 13.18 24.66
N LEU A 143 -43.62 14.47 24.33
CA LEU A 143 -42.80 15.09 23.29
C LEU A 143 -41.32 15.16 23.66
N GLU A 144 -41.01 15.41 24.93
CA GLU A 144 -39.63 15.34 25.44
C GLU A 144 -39.07 13.93 25.40
N LYS A 145 -39.86 12.93 25.82
CA LYS A 145 -39.47 11.52 25.72
C LYS A 145 -39.23 11.13 24.26
N ALA A 146 -40.16 11.46 23.35
CA ALA A 146 -39.99 11.18 21.92
C ALA A 146 -38.72 11.81 21.34
N ARG A 147 -38.36 13.04 21.76
CA ARG A 147 -37.10 13.69 21.36
C ARG A 147 -35.87 12.95 21.91
N ARG A 148 -35.89 12.48 23.16
CA ARG A 148 -34.80 11.67 23.73
C ARG A 148 -34.67 10.32 23.02
N ASP A 149 -35.78 9.61 22.86
CA ASP A 149 -35.84 8.32 22.18
C ASP A 149 -35.29 8.44 20.74
N GLU A 150 -35.58 9.55 20.04
CA GLU A 150 -35.05 9.78 18.69
C GLU A 150 -33.54 10.00 18.69
N LEU A 151 -33.01 10.80 19.63
CA LEU A 151 -31.56 10.98 19.77
C LEU A 151 -30.86 9.66 20.12
N GLU A 152 -31.45 8.85 21.00
CA GLU A 152 -30.95 7.52 21.36
C GLU A 152 -30.96 6.58 20.15
N ARG A 153 -32.04 6.59 19.34
CA ARG A 153 -32.08 5.81 18.08
C ARG A 153 -31.00 6.25 17.12
N LEU A 154 -30.82 7.55 16.90
CA LEU A 154 -29.77 8.06 16.01
C LEU A 154 -28.38 7.67 16.49
N ALA A 155 -28.12 7.77 17.80
CA ALA A 155 -26.87 7.33 18.41
C ALA A 155 -26.66 5.81 18.24
N ALA A 156 -27.69 5.00 18.48
CA ALA A 156 -27.64 3.56 18.28
C ALA A 156 -27.36 3.20 16.82
N ILE A 157 -28.02 3.87 15.85
CA ILE A 157 -27.77 3.69 14.42
C ILE A 157 -26.32 4.01 14.07
N ALA A 158 -25.78 5.13 14.60
CA ALA A 158 -24.39 5.52 14.36
C ALA A 158 -23.40 4.48 14.90
N ILE A 159 -23.61 4.00 16.13
CA ILE A 159 -22.79 2.96 16.76
C ILE A 159 -22.89 1.64 15.97
N GLN A 160 -24.10 1.18 15.66
CA GLN A 160 -24.32 -0.04 14.90
C GLN A 160 -23.69 0.03 13.50
N ARG A 161 -23.83 1.16 12.80
CA ARG A 161 -23.19 1.38 11.49
C ARG A 161 -21.67 1.28 11.59
N ARG A 162 -21.07 1.95 12.59
CA ARG A 162 -19.62 1.89 12.82
C ARG A 162 -19.18 0.46 13.11
N MET A 163 -19.90 -0.24 13.98
CA MET A 163 -19.54 -1.58 14.40
C MET A 163 -19.70 -2.61 13.28
N ARG A 164 -20.77 -2.54 12.49
CA ARG A 164 -20.93 -3.34 11.25
C ARG A 164 -19.75 -3.12 10.29
N GLY A 165 -19.29 -1.87 10.14
CA GLY A 165 -18.12 -1.55 9.33
C GLY A 165 -16.81 -2.12 9.89
N VAL A 166 -16.60 -2.07 11.21
CA VAL A 166 -15.43 -2.69 11.87
C VAL A 166 -15.45 -4.21 11.65
N ILE A 167 -16.59 -4.83 11.93
CA ILE A 167 -16.82 -6.26 11.73
C ILE A 167 -16.52 -6.65 10.29
N SER A 168 -17.11 -5.96 9.30
CA SER A 168 -16.91 -6.27 7.88
C SER A 168 -15.43 -6.18 7.47
N ARG A 169 -14.72 -5.11 7.85
CA ARG A 169 -13.28 -4.98 7.55
C ARG A 169 -12.43 -6.08 8.19
N GLN A 170 -12.73 -6.41 9.45
CA GLN A 170 -12.04 -7.50 10.14
C GLN A 170 -12.30 -8.83 9.43
N THR A 171 -13.56 -9.15 9.12
CA THR A 171 -13.93 -10.35 8.38
C THR A 171 -13.21 -10.44 7.04
N THR A 172 -13.20 -9.37 6.24
CA THR A 172 -12.52 -9.35 4.95
C THR A 172 -11.01 -9.51 5.09
N ARG A 173 -10.39 -8.88 6.10
CA ARG A 173 -8.95 -9.03 6.38
C ARG A 173 -8.61 -10.48 6.73
N ILE A 174 -9.39 -11.11 7.60
CA ILE A 174 -9.17 -12.49 8.02
C ILE A 174 -9.44 -13.47 6.88
N GLN A 175 -10.53 -13.31 6.13
CA GLN A 175 -10.81 -14.12 4.93
C GLN A 175 -9.70 -14.01 3.89
N SER A 176 -9.17 -12.80 3.66
CA SER A 176 -8.01 -12.61 2.78
C SER A 176 -6.78 -13.35 3.32
N GLY A 177 -6.54 -13.28 4.63
CA GLY A 177 -5.47 -14.03 5.29
C GLY A 177 -5.62 -15.55 5.16
N VAL A 178 -6.82 -16.08 5.34
CA VAL A 178 -7.16 -17.50 5.12
C VAL A 178 -6.83 -17.92 3.69
N ARG A 179 -7.21 -17.12 2.69
CA ARG A 179 -6.89 -17.39 1.27
C ARG A 179 -5.39 -17.38 1.00
N ILE A 180 -4.65 -16.44 1.60
CA ILE A 180 -3.18 -16.42 1.49
C ILE A 180 -2.59 -17.72 2.03
N ILE A 181 -3.00 -18.17 3.22
CA ILE A 181 -2.50 -19.41 3.81
C ILE A 181 -2.86 -20.60 2.91
N HIS A 182 -4.09 -20.66 2.41
CA HIS A 182 -4.54 -21.70 1.48
C HIS A 182 -3.73 -21.76 0.18
N TRP A 183 -3.36 -20.61 -0.39
CA TRP A 183 -2.52 -20.55 -1.61
C TRP A 183 -1.04 -20.78 -1.34
N THR A 184 -0.62 -20.77 -0.07
CA THR A 184 0.78 -20.96 0.28
C THR A 184 1.21 -22.40 -0.01
N HIS A 185 2.44 -22.58 -0.45
CA HIS A 185 2.96 -23.90 -0.78
C HIS A 185 2.94 -24.84 0.46
N PRO A 186 2.45 -26.10 0.34
CA PRO A 186 2.29 -27.01 1.47
C PRO A 186 3.54 -27.22 2.33
N LEU A 187 4.73 -27.24 1.70
CA LEU A 187 6.01 -27.34 2.42
C LEU A 187 6.29 -26.15 3.36
N ILE A 188 5.90 -24.93 2.99
CA ILE A 188 6.07 -23.77 3.86
C ILE A 188 5.14 -23.90 5.05
N THR A 189 3.89 -24.29 4.80
CA THR A 189 2.88 -24.54 5.83
C THR A 189 3.35 -25.62 6.80
N SER A 190 3.87 -26.75 6.32
CA SER A 190 4.39 -27.83 7.17
C SER A 190 5.62 -27.38 7.99
N MET A 191 6.56 -26.67 7.37
CA MET A 191 7.73 -26.12 8.08
C MET A 191 7.31 -25.17 9.19
N LEU A 192 6.35 -24.28 8.95
CA LEU A 192 5.86 -23.31 9.95
C LEU A 192 5.14 -24.00 11.11
N LEU A 193 4.37 -25.06 10.83
CA LEU A 193 3.70 -25.86 11.85
C LEU A 193 4.71 -26.69 12.68
N ASP A 194 5.82 -27.12 12.10
CA ASP A 194 6.87 -27.88 12.79
C ASP A 194 7.84 -27.01 13.59
N GLU A 195 8.17 -25.79 13.12
CA GLU A 195 8.98 -24.80 13.87
C GLU A 195 8.39 -24.54 15.26
N ASP A 196 7.07 -24.56 15.39
CA ASP A 196 6.37 -24.31 16.65
C ASP A 196 6.43 -25.44 17.67
N LYS A 197 6.70 -26.68 17.25
CA LYS A 197 6.87 -27.80 18.19
C LYS A 197 8.14 -27.67 19.03
N HIS A 198 9.10 -26.85 18.59
CA HIS A 198 10.43 -26.76 19.17
C HIS A 198 10.66 -25.45 19.95
N ASP A 199 9.86 -24.41 19.68
CA ASP A 199 10.00 -23.04 20.22
C ASP A 199 8.83 -22.63 21.17
N LEU A 200 8.24 -23.58 21.90
CA LEU A 200 7.04 -23.35 22.75
C LEU A 200 7.21 -22.26 23.82
N ALA A 201 8.44 -21.96 24.25
CA ALA A 201 8.68 -20.99 25.32
C ALA A 201 8.47 -19.53 24.90
N THR A 202 8.52 -19.22 23.59
CA THR A 202 8.60 -17.83 23.11
C THR A 202 7.51 -17.48 22.09
N LYS A 203 6.94 -18.46 21.39
CA LYS A 203 6.02 -18.22 20.26
C LYS A 203 4.68 -18.90 20.49
N THR A 204 3.60 -18.21 20.11
CA THR A 204 2.26 -18.78 20.08
C THR A 204 2.20 -19.95 19.09
N ALA A 205 1.75 -21.12 19.53
CA ALA A 205 1.61 -22.29 18.66
C ALA A 205 0.56 -22.03 17.56
N LEU A 206 0.96 -22.19 16.31
CA LEU A 206 0.06 -22.16 15.16
C LEU A 206 -0.66 -23.50 14.99
N PHE A 207 -1.83 -23.44 14.37
CA PHE A 207 -2.58 -24.62 13.92
C PHE A 207 -3.18 -24.35 12.55
N TRP A 208 -3.41 -25.42 11.79
CA TRP A 208 -4.04 -25.34 10.47
C TRP A 208 -4.99 -26.52 10.23
N PHE A 209 -5.99 -26.30 9.38
CA PHE A 209 -7.06 -27.25 9.06
C PHE A 209 -6.79 -27.96 7.73
N HIS A 210 -7.34 -29.16 7.59
CA HIS A 210 -7.19 -30.00 6.41
C HIS A 210 -8.59 -30.44 5.94
N ASP A 211 -8.69 -30.80 4.65
CA ASP A 211 -9.87 -31.43 4.05
C ASP A 211 -11.16 -30.57 4.09
N ASP A 212 -12.29 -31.17 4.48
CA ASP A 212 -13.66 -30.63 4.32
C ASP A 212 -13.89 -29.33 5.11
N ASP A 213 -13.23 -29.18 6.25
CA ASP A 213 -13.34 -27.97 7.07
C ASP A 213 -12.70 -26.76 6.38
N LEU A 214 -11.69 -26.99 5.53
CA LEU A 214 -10.95 -25.93 4.85
C LEU A 214 -11.81 -25.22 3.79
N GLU A 215 -12.65 -25.95 3.07
CA GLU A 215 -13.57 -25.36 2.09
C GLU A 215 -14.54 -24.41 2.78
N LEU A 216 -15.13 -24.83 3.90
CA LEU A 216 -16.05 -24.00 4.67
C LEU A 216 -15.35 -22.78 5.25
N ILE A 217 -14.11 -22.93 5.74
CA ILE A 217 -13.31 -21.83 6.26
C ILE A 217 -12.98 -20.80 5.16
N CYS A 218 -12.68 -21.28 3.94
CA CYS A 218 -12.38 -20.43 2.80
C CYS A 218 -13.60 -19.68 2.27
N SER A 219 -14.80 -20.26 2.35
CA SER A 219 -16.06 -19.59 1.97
C SER A 219 -16.53 -18.63 3.06
N ASP A 220 -16.69 -19.12 4.30
CA ASP A 220 -17.10 -18.34 5.46
C ASP A 220 -16.61 -18.94 6.78
N TYR A 221 -15.44 -18.48 7.23
CA TYR A 221 -14.85 -18.91 8.48
C TYR A 221 -15.72 -18.67 9.72
N ARG A 222 -16.67 -17.72 9.68
CA ARG A 222 -17.55 -17.49 10.84
C ARG A 222 -18.58 -18.59 10.98
N GLN A 223 -19.13 -19.07 9.86
CA GLN A 223 -20.02 -20.21 9.86
C GLN A 223 -19.33 -21.47 10.40
N TYR A 224 -18.04 -21.66 10.09
CA TYR A 224 -17.24 -22.73 10.68
C TYR A 224 -17.09 -22.57 12.21
N LEU A 225 -16.78 -21.36 12.68
CA LEU A 225 -16.64 -21.09 14.12
C LEU A 225 -17.96 -21.29 14.88
N ASP A 226 -19.10 -20.92 14.28
CA ASP A 226 -20.41 -21.16 14.87
C ASP A 226 -20.70 -22.67 15.01
N ARG A 227 -20.23 -23.51 14.08
CA ARG A 227 -20.31 -24.99 14.18
C ARG A 227 -19.37 -25.55 15.25
N CYS A 228 -18.17 -24.99 15.38
CA CYS A 228 -17.19 -25.43 16.37
C CYS A 228 -17.58 -25.09 17.81
N GLY A 229 -18.39 -24.03 18.00
CA GLY A 229 -18.85 -23.59 19.30
C GLY A 229 -17.68 -23.26 20.26
N PRO A 230 -17.64 -23.79 21.49
CA PRO A 230 -16.66 -23.40 22.50
C PRO A 230 -15.24 -23.93 22.24
N LEU A 231 -15.07 -24.90 21.34
CA LEU A 231 -13.75 -25.48 21.03
C LEU A 231 -12.81 -24.47 20.36
N MET A 232 -13.36 -23.53 19.59
CA MET A 232 -12.61 -22.53 18.85
C MET A 232 -13.25 -21.15 19.01
N THR A 233 -12.60 -20.27 19.77
CA THR A 233 -13.07 -18.89 19.89
C THR A 233 -12.67 -18.05 18.68
N LEU A 234 -13.51 -17.07 18.33
CA LEU A 234 -13.24 -16.11 17.25
C LEU A 234 -11.86 -15.46 17.40
N GLN A 235 -11.54 -15.00 18.61
CA GLN A 235 -10.27 -14.33 18.89
C GLN A 235 -9.07 -15.25 18.66
N ARG A 236 -9.16 -16.52 19.09
CA ARG A 236 -8.09 -17.52 18.91
C ARG A 236 -7.85 -17.80 17.43
N PHE A 237 -8.93 -17.99 16.66
CA PHE A 237 -8.84 -18.22 15.22
C PHE A 237 -8.28 -17.01 14.48
N GLU A 238 -8.85 -15.82 14.67
CA GLU A 238 -8.41 -14.61 13.97
C GLU A 238 -6.96 -14.24 14.29
N THR A 239 -6.56 -14.41 15.56
CA THR A 239 -5.18 -14.15 15.99
C THR A 239 -4.22 -15.15 15.38
N ASN A 240 -4.58 -16.45 15.34
CA ASN A 240 -3.79 -17.47 14.65
C ASN A 240 -3.62 -17.12 13.17
N VAL A 241 -4.70 -16.82 12.43
CA VAL A 241 -4.62 -16.46 10.99
C VAL A 241 -3.66 -15.29 10.76
N VAL A 242 -3.77 -14.23 11.57
CA VAL A 242 -2.87 -13.06 11.45
C VAL A 242 -1.41 -13.46 11.72
N CYS A 243 -1.14 -14.21 12.78
CA CYS A 243 0.19 -14.70 13.10
C CYS A 243 0.75 -15.61 11.99
N PHE A 244 -0.07 -16.52 11.46
CA PHE A 244 0.30 -17.45 10.40
C PHE A 244 0.72 -16.69 9.14
N VAL A 245 -0.08 -15.72 8.70
CA VAL A 245 0.24 -14.86 7.53
C VAL A 245 1.52 -14.07 7.75
N HIS A 246 1.74 -13.52 8.95
CA HIS A 246 2.99 -12.81 9.25
C HIS A 246 4.21 -13.73 9.12
N ARG A 247 4.12 -14.97 9.62
CA ARG A 247 5.23 -15.93 9.53
C ARG A 247 5.47 -16.47 8.13
N ILE A 248 4.42 -16.66 7.33
CA ILE A 248 4.54 -16.95 5.89
C ILE A 248 5.36 -15.84 5.23
N ASN A 249 4.95 -14.58 5.42
CA ASN A 249 5.67 -13.44 4.84
C ASN A 249 7.14 -13.37 5.30
N ASP A 250 7.42 -13.66 6.57
CA ASP A 250 8.80 -13.67 7.07
C ASP A 250 9.62 -14.84 6.51
N MET A 251 9.02 -16.01 6.31
CA MET A 251 9.65 -17.13 5.61
C MET A 251 9.94 -16.80 4.15
N GLU A 252 8.97 -16.24 3.43
CA GLU A 252 9.13 -15.81 2.05
C GLU A 252 10.25 -14.77 1.91
N ARG A 253 10.31 -13.79 2.82
CA ARG A 253 11.41 -12.81 2.90
C ARG A 253 12.75 -13.50 3.12
N ARG A 254 12.84 -14.43 4.08
CA ARG A 254 14.08 -15.20 4.34
C ARG A 254 14.52 -15.98 3.11
N MET A 255 13.59 -16.64 2.41
CA MET A 255 13.88 -17.39 1.18
C MET A 255 14.31 -16.45 0.04
N ALA A 256 13.61 -15.34 -0.16
CA ALA A 256 13.96 -14.35 -1.16
C ALA A 256 15.37 -13.79 -0.95
N ILE A 257 15.75 -13.48 0.30
CA ILE A 257 17.10 -13.04 0.65
C ILE A 257 18.14 -14.10 0.30
N ARG A 258 17.88 -15.38 0.60
CA ARG A 258 18.79 -16.49 0.25
C ARG A 258 18.96 -16.63 -1.27
N ILE A 259 17.85 -16.57 -2.01
CA ILE A 259 17.87 -16.61 -3.48
C ILE A 259 18.68 -15.43 -4.03
N GLN A 260 18.42 -14.21 -3.55
CA GLN A 260 19.15 -13.01 -3.97
C GLN A 260 20.66 -13.11 -3.65
N ALA A 261 21.02 -13.60 -2.46
CA ALA A 261 22.42 -13.80 -2.09
C ALA A 261 23.11 -14.83 -2.99
N SER A 262 22.45 -15.96 -3.26
CA SER A 262 22.96 -17.01 -4.15
C SER A 262 23.16 -16.50 -5.58
N TRP A 263 22.21 -15.70 -6.08
CA TRP A 263 22.26 -15.08 -7.39
C TRP A 263 23.41 -14.07 -7.51
N ARG A 264 23.55 -13.17 -6.53
CA ARG A 264 24.67 -12.22 -6.47
C ARG A 264 26.02 -12.95 -6.44
N GLY A 265 26.11 -14.04 -5.68
CA GLY A 265 27.30 -14.89 -5.63
C GLY A 265 27.61 -15.55 -6.99
N LEU A 266 26.58 -16.07 -7.68
CA LEU A 266 26.73 -16.65 -9.02
C LEU A 266 27.21 -15.60 -10.04
N GLN A 267 26.62 -14.41 -10.01
CA GLN A 267 26.98 -13.30 -10.89
C GLN A 267 28.44 -12.87 -10.67
N ALA A 268 28.86 -12.71 -9.41
CA ALA A 268 30.25 -12.39 -9.06
C ALA A 268 31.22 -13.49 -9.55
N ARG A 269 30.91 -14.77 -9.32
CA ARG A 269 31.74 -15.88 -9.83
C ARG A 269 31.85 -15.89 -11.35
N ARG A 270 30.75 -15.60 -12.05
CA ARG A 270 30.74 -15.49 -13.52
C ARG A 270 31.62 -14.33 -13.99
N ALA A 271 31.54 -13.17 -13.34
CA ALA A 271 32.38 -12.01 -13.64
C ALA A 271 33.88 -12.32 -13.43
N VAL A 272 34.24 -12.92 -12.29
CA VAL A 272 35.63 -13.32 -12.00
C VAL A 272 36.14 -14.34 -13.02
N LYS A 273 35.31 -15.32 -13.42
CA LYS A 273 35.67 -16.30 -14.46
C LYS A 273 35.95 -15.63 -15.80
N MET A 274 35.15 -14.64 -16.20
CA MET A 274 35.39 -13.86 -17.42
C MET A 274 36.69 -13.05 -17.33
N LEU A 275 36.93 -12.39 -16.19
CA LEU A 275 38.17 -11.64 -15.96
C LEU A 275 39.41 -12.55 -16.04
N LYS A 276 39.39 -13.71 -15.35
CA LYS A 276 40.50 -14.69 -15.40
C LYS A 276 40.76 -15.19 -16.82
N ARG A 277 39.71 -15.43 -17.61
CA ARG A 277 39.86 -15.80 -19.03
C ARG A 277 40.51 -14.68 -19.84
N ALA A 278 40.12 -13.44 -19.63
CA ALA A 278 40.72 -12.29 -20.30
C ALA A 278 42.20 -12.11 -19.92
N MET A 279 42.53 -12.26 -18.62
CA MET A 279 43.92 -12.23 -18.14
C MET A 279 44.75 -13.35 -18.77
N GLY A 280 44.24 -14.58 -18.77
CA GLY A 280 44.92 -15.72 -19.39
C GLY A 280 45.18 -15.50 -20.88
N ALA A 281 44.23 -14.90 -21.62
CA ALA A 281 44.43 -14.54 -23.02
C ALA A 281 45.52 -13.48 -23.22
N ILE A 282 45.65 -12.51 -22.31
CA ILE A 282 46.72 -11.51 -22.33
C ILE A 282 48.08 -12.16 -22.03
N GLU A 283 48.14 -13.02 -21.01
CA GLU A 283 49.35 -13.77 -20.66
C GLU A 283 49.80 -14.67 -21.81
N GLU A 284 48.89 -15.42 -22.44
CA GLU A 284 49.19 -16.26 -23.60
C GLU A 284 49.80 -15.43 -24.75
N ARG A 285 49.24 -14.24 -25.04
CA ARG A 285 49.82 -13.32 -26.04
C ARG A 285 51.24 -12.89 -25.66
N ARG A 286 51.48 -12.56 -24.39
CA ARG A 286 52.81 -12.18 -23.88
C ARG A 286 53.80 -13.34 -23.96
N PHE A 287 53.40 -14.55 -23.55
CA PHE A 287 54.23 -15.74 -23.64
C PHE A 287 54.52 -16.11 -25.09
N ASN A 288 53.55 -16.03 -26.00
CA ASN A 288 53.76 -16.26 -27.42
C ASN A 288 54.79 -15.29 -28.00
N ALA A 289 54.73 -14.00 -27.66
CA ALA A 289 55.73 -13.03 -28.06
C ALA A 289 57.14 -13.39 -27.50
N ALA A 290 57.22 -13.75 -26.21
CA ALA A 290 58.47 -14.18 -25.59
C ALA A 290 59.06 -15.44 -26.24
N VAL A 291 58.23 -16.45 -26.56
CA VAL A 291 58.65 -17.67 -27.26
C VAL A 291 59.14 -17.37 -28.68
N LEU A 292 58.48 -16.46 -29.40
CA LEU A 292 58.93 -16.02 -30.72
C LEU A 292 60.30 -15.33 -30.65
N LEU A 293 60.51 -14.44 -29.67
CA LEU A 293 61.81 -13.83 -29.41
C LEU A 293 62.87 -14.87 -29.08
N GLN A 294 62.60 -15.78 -28.14
CA GLN A 294 63.53 -16.86 -27.77
C GLN A 294 63.87 -17.76 -28.96
N ARG A 295 62.88 -18.14 -29.78
CA ARG A 295 63.11 -18.92 -31.01
C ARG A 295 64.02 -18.18 -31.98
N THR A 296 63.80 -16.89 -32.16
CA THR A 296 64.61 -16.05 -33.06
C THR A 296 66.05 -15.97 -32.58
N VAL A 297 66.26 -15.72 -31.28
CA VAL A 297 67.58 -15.69 -30.64
C VAL A 297 68.28 -17.05 -30.74
N ARG A 298 67.60 -18.15 -30.41
CA ARG A 298 68.16 -19.51 -30.51
C ARG A 298 68.52 -19.87 -31.96
N ARG A 299 67.68 -19.50 -32.93
CA ARG A 299 67.96 -19.70 -34.36
C ARG A 299 69.20 -18.92 -34.80
N TYR A 300 69.35 -17.67 -34.37
CA TYR A 300 70.54 -16.87 -34.65
C TYR A 300 71.80 -17.49 -34.03
N ALA A 301 71.75 -17.86 -32.74
CA ALA A 301 72.87 -18.49 -32.04
C ALA A 301 73.27 -19.84 -32.66
N GLY A 302 72.30 -20.72 -32.94
CA GLY A 302 72.51 -21.99 -33.62
C GLY A 302 73.04 -21.84 -35.05
N GLY A 303 72.56 -20.81 -35.78
CA GLY A 303 73.07 -20.42 -37.09
C GLY A 303 74.55 -19.99 -37.04
N LYS A 304 74.94 -19.25 -36.01
CA LYS A 304 76.35 -18.86 -35.78
C LYS A 304 77.24 -20.07 -35.50
N LEU A 305 76.78 -21.02 -34.68
CA LEU A 305 77.47 -22.28 -34.39
C LEU A 305 77.62 -23.18 -35.61
N THR A 306 76.54 -23.39 -36.37
CA THR A 306 76.56 -24.20 -37.60
C THR A 306 77.43 -23.57 -38.69
N ARG A 307 77.42 -22.24 -38.84
CA ARG A 307 78.36 -21.53 -39.73
C ARG A 307 79.82 -21.72 -39.30
N ARG A 308 80.12 -21.70 -38.00
CA ARG A 308 81.47 -22.00 -37.48
C ARG A 308 81.89 -23.44 -37.77
N HIS A 309 81.03 -24.42 -37.50
CA HIS A 309 81.32 -25.83 -37.77
C HIS A 309 81.42 -26.14 -39.26
N SER A 310 80.61 -25.51 -40.12
CA SER A 310 80.70 -25.70 -41.58
C SER A 310 82.01 -25.12 -42.11
N PHE A 311 82.45 -23.97 -41.59
CA PHE A 311 83.75 -23.39 -41.91
C PHE A 311 84.91 -24.29 -41.47
N GLN A 312 84.86 -24.84 -40.25
CA GLN A 312 85.84 -25.80 -39.76
C GLN A 312 85.89 -27.08 -40.61
N ARG A 313 84.74 -27.69 -40.93
CA ARG A 313 84.66 -28.87 -41.82
C ARG A 313 85.21 -28.55 -43.21
N ARG A 314 84.97 -27.36 -43.73
CA ARG A 314 85.52 -26.92 -45.02
C ARG A 314 87.05 -26.82 -44.96
N LYS A 315 87.59 -26.26 -43.88
CA LYS A 315 89.05 -26.20 -43.63
C LYS A 315 89.66 -27.59 -43.51
N GLU A 316 89.00 -28.51 -42.82
CA GLU A 316 89.41 -29.92 -42.67
C GLU A 316 89.43 -30.65 -44.02
N LYS A 317 88.37 -30.48 -44.83
CA LYS A 317 88.30 -31.04 -46.19
C LYS A 317 89.41 -30.51 -47.09
N ILE A 318 89.74 -29.22 -47.00
CA ILE A 318 90.86 -28.64 -47.76
C ILE A 318 92.19 -29.28 -47.34
N ARG A 319 92.42 -29.47 -46.03
CA ARG A 319 93.61 -30.17 -45.53
C ARG A 319 93.69 -31.62 -46.00
N GLN A 320 92.57 -32.36 -45.96
CA GLN A 320 92.52 -33.75 -46.44
C GLN A 320 92.79 -33.85 -47.94
N ARG A 321 92.26 -32.92 -48.75
CA ARG A 321 92.56 -32.83 -50.18
C ARG A 321 94.05 -32.57 -50.42
N ALA A 322 94.65 -31.60 -49.73
CA ALA A 322 96.08 -31.32 -49.84
C ALA A 322 96.95 -32.56 -49.48
N LYS A 323 96.57 -33.33 -48.45
CA LYS A 323 97.24 -34.59 -48.12
C LYS A 323 97.09 -35.65 -49.21
N ALA A 324 95.89 -35.81 -49.76
CA ALA A 324 95.62 -36.76 -50.84
C ALA A 324 96.38 -36.38 -52.13
N ASP A 325 96.45 -35.10 -52.46
CA ASP A 325 97.18 -34.59 -53.62
C ASP A 325 98.69 -34.78 -53.45
N CYS A 326 99.22 -34.59 -52.25
CA CYS A 326 100.63 -34.89 -51.93
C CYS A 326 100.94 -36.39 -52.08
N LEU A 327 100.04 -37.28 -51.65
CA LEU A 327 100.17 -38.73 -51.85
C LEU A 327 100.10 -39.12 -53.34
N LYS A 328 99.20 -38.48 -54.12
CA LYS A 328 99.13 -38.67 -55.57
C LYS A 328 100.41 -38.22 -56.26
N GLN A 329 100.96 -37.06 -55.89
CA GLN A 329 102.25 -36.59 -56.39
C GLN A 329 103.38 -37.57 -56.05
N ARG A 330 103.42 -38.11 -54.82
CA ARG A 330 104.41 -39.15 -54.46
C ARG A 330 104.28 -40.40 -55.32
N ARG A 331 103.05 -40.87 -55.58
CA ARG A 331 102.81 -42.02 -56.48
C ARG A 331 103.21 -41.73 -57.92
N ALA A 332 102.89 -40.54 -58.44
CA ALA A 332 103.29 -40.11 -59.77
C ALA A 332 104.81 -40.04 -59.90
N ASN A 333 105.50 -39.48 -58.90
CA ASN A 333 106.96 -39.44 -58.86
C ASN A 333 107.58 -40.84 -58.75
N GLY A 334 106.97 -41.76 -58.01
CA GLY A 334 107.37 -43.16 -57.95
C GLY A 334 107.26 -43.83 -59.32
N LEU A 335 106.09 -43.69 -59.97
CA LEU A 335 105.85 -44.22 -61.32
C LEU A 335 106.82 -43.64 -62.35
N GLN A 336 107.17 -42.36 -62.23
CA GLN A 336 108.14 -41.71 -63.10
C GLN A 336 109.54 -42.34 -62.95
N ARG A 337 109.96 -42.65 -61.72
CA ARG A 337 111.23 -43.36 -61.46
C ARG A 337 111.23 -44.76 -62.09
N ASP A 338 110.12 -45.48 -61.97
CA ASP A 338 109.98 -46.82 -62.57
C ASP A 338 110.09 -46.74 -64.10
N VAL A 339 109.44 -45.74 -64.72
CA VAL A 339 109.55 -45.48 -66.16
C VAL A 339 110.99 -45.16 -66.59
N ASP A 340 111.69 -44.34 -65.82
CA ASP A 340 113.09 -44.00 -66.11
C ASP A 340 114.01 -45.21 -65.96
N GLN A 341 113.73 -46.10 -65.00
CA GLN A 341 114.44 -47.36 -64.81
C GLN A 341 114.23 -48.33 -65.98
N VAL A 342 113.00 -48.45 -66.48
CA VAL A 342 112.67 -49.24 -67.68
C VAL A 342 113.36 -48.65 -68.92
N LYS A 343 113.39 -47.31 -69.07
CA LYS A 343 114.12 -46.66 -70.17
C LYS A 343 115.63 -46.92 -70.10
N ALA A 344 116.22 -46.90 -68.91
CA ALA A 344 117.64 -47.21 -68.72
C ALA A 344 117.95 -48.67 -69.09
N LEU A 345 117.08 -49.62 -68.70
CA LEU A 345 117.18 -51.02 -69.13
C LEU A 345 117.07 -51.14 -70.65
N TYR A 346 116.10 -50.46 -71.27
CA TYR A 346 115.92 -50.47 -72.72
C TYR A 346 117.13 -49.90 -73.47
N GLN A 347 117.73 -48.81 -72.96
CA GLN A 347 118.96 -48.25 -73.51
C GLN A 347 120.16 -49.21 -73.39
N SER A 348 120.25 -49.97 -72.28
CA SER A 348 121.29 -50.99 -72.11
C SER A 348 121.12 -52.16 -73.09
N TYR A 349 119.88 -52.54 -73.39
CA TYR A 349 119.55 -53.56 -74.38
C TYR A 349 119.89 -53.09 -75.80
N ARG A 350 119.54 -51.85 -76.15
CA ARG A 350 119.86 -51.23 -77.44
C ARG A 350 121.37 -51.14 -77.70
N ARG A 351 122.16 -50.79 -76.68
CA ARG A 351 123.64 -50.80 -76.76
C ARG A 351 124.24 -52.19 -76.98
N LYS A 352 123.55 -53.27 -76.55
CA LYS A 352 123.97 -54.66 -76.80
C LYS A 352 123.60 -55.12 -78.21
N THR A 353 122.46 -54.70 -78.75
CA THR A 353 122.05 -55.02 -80.14
C THR A 353 122.82 -54.21 -81.18
N ASP A 354 123.19 -52.96 -80.90
CA ASP A 354 123.98 -52.13 -81.82
C ASP A 354 125.44 -52.62 -81.97
N ARG A 355 125.96 -53.44 -81.04
CA ARG A 355 127.26 -54.14 -81.19
C ARG A 355 127.20 -55.38 -82.09
N VAL A 356 126.00 -55.92 -82.33
CA VAL A 356 125.79 -57.09 -83.20
C VAL A 356 125.35 -56.66 -84.61
N ALA A 357 124.75 -55.47 -84.76
CA ALA A 357 124.27 -54.94 -86.03
C ALA A 357 125.33 -54.18 -86.87
N THR A 358 126.56 -53.99 -86.38
CA THR A 358 127.65 -53.33 -87.14
C THR A 358 128.28 -54.20 -88.24
N TRP A 359 127.90 -55.47 -88.36
CA TRP A 359 128.39 -56.39 -89.41
C TRP A 359 127.42 -56.61 -90.57
N VAL A 360 126.18 -56.10 -90.51
CA VAL A 360 125.19 -56.33 -91.58
C VAL A 360 124.37 -55.06 -91.78
N VAL A 361 124.60 -54.42 -92.94
CA VAL A 361 123.85 -53.29 -93.55
C VAL A 361 124.41 -51.87 -93.32
N PRO A 362 125.09 -51.32 -94.35
CA PRO A 362 125.41 -49.89 -94.46
C PRO A 362 124.21 -48.99 -94.73
N THR A 363 124.34 -47.80 -94.19
CA THR A 363 123.58 -46.55 -94.36
C THR A 363 123.22 -46.17 -95.81
N ASN A 364 122.06 -45.51 -95.94
CA ASN A 364 121.57 -44.68 -97.06
C ASN A 364 120.43 -45.31 -97.91
N VAL A 365 119.21 -45.27 -97.38
CA VAL A 365 117.99 -45.22 -98.19
C VAL A 365 117.06 -44.14 -97.62
N PRO A 366 116.77 -43.05 -98.36
CA PRO A 366 115.82 -42.03 -97.93
C PRO A 366 114.39 -42.61 -97.89
N ARG A 367 113.75 -42.55 -96.72
CA ARG A 367 112.34 -42.96 -96.54
C ARG A 367 111.39 -41.91 -97.10
N ASN A 368 110.46 -42.37 -97.94
CA ASN A 368 109.44 -41.58 -98.62
C ASN A 368 108.34 -41.12 -97.63
N PRO A 369 107.86 -39.85 -97.69
CA PRO A 369 106.88 -39.29 -96.75
C PRO A 369 105.45 -39.84 -96.84
N VAL A 370 105.19 -40.86 -97.68
CA VAL A 370 103.87 -41.48 -97.84
C VAL A 370 103.62 -42.61 -96.82
N GLU A 371 104.67 -43.22 -96.24
CA GLU A 371 104.54 -44.32 -95.26
C GLU A 371 104.33 -43.86 -93.81
N VAL A 372 104.48 -42.57 -93.51
CA VAL A 372 104.23 -42.00 -92.16
C VAL A 372 102.73 -41.75 -91.90
N GLN A 373 101.92 -41.67 -92.96
CA GLN A 373 100.47 -41.46 -92.86
C GLN A 373 99.69 -42.76 -92.60
N SER A 374 100.23 -43.94 -92.95
CA SER A 374 99.62 -45.22 -92.60
C SER A 374 99.78 -45.57 -91.11
N ASP A 375 100.94 -45.26 -90.52
CA ASP A 375 101.21 -45.56 -89.10
C ASP A 375 100.39 -44.66 -88.14
N THR A 376 100.08 -43.43 -88.55
CA THR A 376 99.21 -42.53 -87.78
C THR A 376 97.73 -42.90 -87.90
N GLN A 377 97.30 -43.50 -89.02
CA GLN A 377 95.93 -44.01 -89.17
C GLN A 377 95.68 -45.32 -88.40
N VAL A 378 96.69 -46.19 -88.26
CA VAL A 378 96.60 -47.40 -87.40
C VAL A 378 96.51 -47.02 -85.91
N LEU A 379 97.28 -46.02 -85.46
CA LEU A 379 97.20 -45.50 -84.08
C LEU A 379 95.88 -44.75 -83.80
N ALA A 380 95.32 -44.04 -84.79
CA ALA A 380 94.02 -43.39 -84.67
C ALA A 380 92.85 -44.41 -84.66
N ALA A 381 92.95 -45.51 -85.43
CA ALA A 381 91.98 -46.61 -85.41
C ALA A 381 92.03 -47.42 -84.11
N PHE A 382 93.21 -47.56 -83.50
CA PHE A 382 93.39 -48.16 -82.18
C PHE A 382 92.77 -47.30 -81.06
N ALA A 383 92.94 -45.98 -81.11
CA ALA A 383 92.32 -45.07 -80.14
C ALA A 383 90.78 -45.02 -80.24
N LYS A 384 90.21 -45.22 -81.45
CA LYS A 384 88.77 -45.24 -81.69
C LYS A 384 88.09 -46.54 -81.25
N SER A 385 88.81 -47.67 -81.28
CA SER A 385 88.30 -48.97 -80.84
C SER A 385 88.35 -49.14 -79.30
N PHE A 386 89.34 -48.56 -78.62
CA PHE A 386 89.42 -48.58 -77.15
C PHE A 386 88.63 -47.46 -76.43
N GLY A 387 88.18 -46.42 -77.14
CA GLY A 387 87.37 -45.32 -76.57
C GLY A 387 85.90 -45.65 -76.29
N SER A 388 85.44 -46.88 -76.57
CA SER A 388 84.04 -47.31 -76.44
C SER A 388 83.70 -48.08 -75.15
N PHE A 389 84.69 -48.41 -74.31
CA PHE A 389 84.46 -49.05 -73.00
C PHE A 389 84.22 -48.01 -71.90
N VAL A 390 83.04 -47.38 -71.92
CA VAL A 390 82.53 -46.68 -70.72
C VAL A 390 82.12 -47.75 -69.72
N SER A 391 82.84 -47.86 -68.59
CA SER A 391 82.56 -48.89 -67.59
C SER A 391 81.12 -48.78 -67.06
N CYS A 392 80.51 -49.93 -66.72
CA CYS A 392 79.16 -50.00 -66.15
C CYS A 392 78.99 -49.04 -64.93
N ALA A 393 80.06 -48.78 -64.18
CA ALA A 393 80.06 -47.82 -63.07
C ALA A 393 79.84 -46.37 -63.53
N ALA A 394 80.44 -45.96 -64.65
CA ALA A 394 80.26 -44.62 -65.20
C ALA A 394 78.84 -44.42 -65.77
N GLN A 395 78.23 -45.46 -66.36
CA GLN A 395 76.82 -45.43 -66.76
C GLN A 395 75.87 -45.35 -65.55
N LYS A 396 76.12 -46.14 -64.48
CA LYS A 396 75.33 -46.06 -63.23
C LYS A 396 75.43 -44.68 -62.58
N HIS A 397 76.61 -44.05 -62.59
CA HIS A 397 76.79 -42.70 -62.07
C HIS A 397 76.01 -41.66 -62.90
N LYS A 398 76.04 -41.77 -64.23
CA LYS A 398 75.27 -40.88 -65.12
C LYS A 398 73.76 -41.05 -64.92
N ALA A 399 73.28 -42.29 -64.77
CA ALA A 399 71.88 -42.60 -64.48
C ALA A 399 71.43 -42.06 -63.10
N GLY A 400 72.27 -42.20 -62.07
CA GLY A 400 72.01 -41.63 -60.74
C GLY A 400 71.94 -40.11 -60.75
N HIS A 401 72.78 -39.46 -61.54
CA HIS A 401 72.75 -37.99 -61.67
C HIS A 401 71.49 -37.50 -62.39
N THR A 402 71.02 -38.23 -63.41
CA THR A 402 69.75 -37.89 -64.10
C THR A 402 68.53 -38.11 -63.20
N GLU A 403 68.54 -39.13 -62.35
CA GLU A 403 67.45 -39.41 -61.40
C GLU A 403 67.38 -38.37 -60.28
N ALA A 404 68.54 -37.93 -59.77
CA ALA A 404 68.62 -36.85 -58.78
C ALA A 404 68.05 -35.52 -59.32
N LEU A 405 68.34 -35.19 -60.58
CA LEU A 405 67.76 -34.00 -61.23
C LEU A 405 66.23 -34.10 -61.34
N ARG A 406 65.67 -35.27 -61.68
CA ARG A 406 64.21 -35.48 -61.71
C ARG A 406 63.55 -35.28 -60.34
N GLN A 407 64.18 -35.74 -59.26
CA GLN A 407 63.65 -35.58 -57.91
C GLN A 407 63.63 -34.11 -57.46
N ILE A 408 64.64 -33.33 -57.82
CA ILE A 408 64.70 -31.89 -57.54
C ILE A 408 63.57 -31.14 -58.25
N HIS A 409 63.31 -31.47 -59.52
CA HIS A 409 62.19 -30.87 -60.26
C HIS A 409 60.82 -31.23 -59.63
N LYS A 410 60.61 -32.50 -59.25
CA LYS A 410 59.36 -32.95 -58.61
C LYS A 410 59.08 -32.31 -57.24
N PHE A 411 60.13 -31.93 -56.50
CA PHE A 411 59.99 -31.23 -55.22
C PHE A 411 59.58 -29.76 -55.40
N ASN A 412 60.11 -29.08 -56.44
CA ASN A 412 59.75 -27.70 -56.75
C ASN A 412 58.31 -27.56 -57.27
N ASP A 413 57.75 -28.58 -57.92
CA ASP A 413 56.36 -28.56 -58.37
C ASP A 413 55.36 -28.75 -57.23
N LYS A 414 55.69 -29.57 -56.20
CA LYS A 414 54.83 -29.78 -55.03
C LYS A 414 54.71 -28.55 -54.12
N SER A 415 55.70 -27.66 -54.09
CA SER A 415 55.69 -26.46 -53.26
C SER A 415 54.88 -25.29 -53.85
N ARG A 416 54.40 -25.41 -55.10
CA ARG A 416 53.56 -24.38 -55.77
C ARG A 416 52.04 -24.66 -55.74
N CYS A 417 51.58 -25.84 -55.33
CA CYS A 417 50.16 -26.25 -55.42
C CYS A 417 49.46 -26.49 -54.06
N SER A 418 49.74 -25.69 -53.03
CA SER A 418 48.96 -25.70 -51.77
C SER A 418 48.00 -24.50 -51.73
N PRO A 419 46.68 -24.66 -51.87
CA PRO A 419 45.74 -23.55 -51.75
C PRO A 419 45.60 -23.09 -50.28
N PRO A 420 45.38 -21.79 -50.02
CA PRO A 420 45.17 -21.27 -48.67
C PRO A 420 43.84 -21.76 -48.10
N LYS A 421 43.87 -22.31 -46.87
CA LYS A 421 42.67 -22.72 -46.13
C LYS A 421 41.75 -21.51 -45.88
N LYS A 422 40.51 -21.61 -46.36
CA LYS A 422 39.41 -20.67 -46.14
C LYS A 422 39.16 -20.46 -44.64
N LEU A 423 39.14 -19.19 -44.22
CA LEU A 423 38.57 -18.74 -42.96
C LEU A 423 37.04 -18.90 -43.02
N GLN A 424 36.45 -19.55 -42.02
CA GLN A 424 34.99 -19.56 -41.83
C GLN A 424 34.54 -18.23 -41.17
N PRO A 425 33.38 -17.66 -41.57
CA PRO A 425 32.83 -16.48 -40.93
C PRO A 425 32.16 -16.83 -39.59
N MET A 426 32.43 -16.01 -38.57
CA MET A 426 31.75 -16.06 -37.27
C MET A 426 30.25 -15.75 -37.44
N MET A 427 29.41 -16.59 -36.85
CA MET A 427 27.99 -16.34 -36.66
C MET A 427 27.76 -15.02 -35.90
N VAL A 428 27.01 -14.13 -36.52
CA VAL A 428 26.34 -12.99 -35.89
C VAL A 428 25.17 -13.55 -35.09
N ILE A 429 25.13 -13.26 -33.79
CA ILE A 429 23.98 -13.55 -32.93
C ILE A 429 23.11 -12.30 -32.91
N ASP A 430 21.88 -12.45 -33.40
CA ASP A 430 20.82 -11.47 -33.38
C ASP A 430 20.46 -11.04 -31.95
N THR A 431 20.47 -9.73 -31.70
CA THR A 431 19.85 -9.12 -30.53
C THR A 431 18.75 -8.18 -30.98
N HIS A 432 17.52 -8.68 -31.12
CA HIS A 432 16.32 -7.85 -31.04
C HIS A 432 15.09 -8.71 -30.71
N LYS A 433 14.48 -8.43 -29.55
CA LYS A 433 13.02 -8.28 -29.31
C LYS A 433 12.66 -8.71 -27.88
N THR A 434 12.41 -7.73 -27.03
CA THR A 434 11.29 -7.76 -26.06
C THR A 434 10.98 -6.32 -25.66
N THR A 435 10.08 -5.71 -26.41
CA THR A 435 9.19 -4.64 -25.96
C THR A 435 7.97 -5.29 -25.29
N PHE A 436 7.64 -4.80 -24.09
CA PHE A 436 6.32 -4.71 -23.45
C PHE A 436 5.18 -5.64 -23.93
N SER A 437 4.71 -6.47 -22.99
CA SER A 437 3.31 -6.52 -22.51
C SER A 437 3.31 -7.16 -21.13
#